data_AF-A0A842AGW6-F1
#
_entry.id   AF-A0A842AGW6-F1
#
_cell.length_a   1.000
_cell.length_b   1.000
_cell.length_c   1.000
_cell.angle_alpha   90.00
_cell.angle_beta   90.00
_cell.angle_gamma   90.00
#
_symmetry.space_group_name_H-M   'P 1'
#
loop_
_entity.id
_entity.type
_entity.pdbx_description
1 polymer ?
#
loop_
_entity_poly.entity_id
_entity_poly.type
_entity_poly.pdbx_seq_one_letter_code
_entity_poly.pdbx_strand_id
1 'polypeptide(L)'
;MPTPAKSIRLQIVDGNKNHRTKDEIEKRMKNEDRLKMSADNIEPPPWLDKTAKAEFNRIKALLLEIELINDADVLHLALYCDSYSQYLSYKRQVKKKGMWVSGKPNPFILRMKDAAIQMRSFGADLGLSPAARAKLAINLNGDDADEDDDF
;
A
#
# COMPACT_ATOMS: atom_id res chain seq x y z
N MET A 1 -13.98 -14.93 -12.69
CA MET A 1 -13.28 -15.13 -11.40
C MET A 1 -14.30 -14.95 -10.29
N PRO A 2 -14.22 -15.69 -9.16
CA PRO A 2 -15.10 -15.42 -8.03
C PRO A 2 -14.83 -14.01 -7.48
N THR A 3 -15.88 -13.27 -7.14
CA THR A 3 -15.77 -11.97 -6.51
C THR A 3 -15.16 -12.10 -5.11
N PRO A 4 -14.26 -11.20 -4.69
CA PRO A 4 -13.68 -11.24 -3.36
C PRO A 4 -14.76 -11.03 -2.30
N ALA A 5 -14.60 -11.71 -1.16
CA ALA A 5 -15.58 -11.64 -0.08
C ALA A 5 -15.59 -10.23 0.57
N LYS A 6 -16.76 -9.56 0.56
CA LYS A 6 -16.97 -8.29 1.28
C LYS A 6 -17.05 -8.50 2.80
N SER A 7 -16.57 -7.53 3.60
CA SER A 7 -16.75 -7.51 5.06
C SER A 7 -18.24 -7.53 5.44
N ILE A 8 -18.57 -8.18 6.55
CA ILE A 8 -19.95 -8.22 7.05
C ILE A 8 -20.49 -6.82 7.38
N ARG A 9 -19.65 -5.90 7.89
CA ARG A 9 -20.07 -4.53 8.21
C ARG A 9 -20.55 -3.79 6.97
N LEU A 10 -19.82 -3.96 5.87
CA LEU A 10 -20.13 -3.39 4.56
C LEU A 10 -21.42 -4.00 3.99
N GLN A 11 -21.59 -5.32 4.09
CA GLN A 11 -22.82 -5.99 3.67
C GLN A 11 -24.07 -5.57 4.45
N ILE A 12 -23.93 -5.17 5.72
CA ILE A 12 -25.04 -4.63 6.51
C ILE A 12 -25.43 -3.23 6.02
N VAL A 13 -24.44 -2.39 5.72
CA VAL A 13 -24.67 -1.06 5.10
C VAL A 13 -25.38 -1.23 3.76
N ASP A 14 -24.98 -2.21 2.96
CA ASP A 14 -25.61 -2.56 1.67
C ASP A 14 -27.00 -3.25 1.81
N GLY A 15 -27.56 -3.34 3.03
CA GLY A 15 -28.93 -3.82 3.28
C GLY A 15 -29.12 -5.31 3.57
N ASN A 16 -28.07 -6.06 3.94
CA ASN A 16 -28.14 -7.51 4.24
C ASN A 16 -28.83 -8.32 3.12
N LYS A 17 -28.45 -8.10 1.86
CA LYS A 17 -29.00 -8.77 0.67
C LYS A 17 -29.00 -10.31 0.74
N ASN A 18 -28.15 -10.91 1.58
CA ASN A 18 -28.06 -12.36 1.75
C ASN A 18 -28.97 -12.91 2.87
N HIS A 19 -29.81 -12.07 3.48
CA HIS A 19 -30.75 -12.44 4.55
C HIS A 19 -30.10 -13.22 5.71
N ARG A 20 -28.90 -12.81 6.12
CA ARG A 20 -28.19 -13.45 7.23
C ARG A 20 -28.91 -13.22 8.55
N THR A 21 -28.89 -14.23 9.40
CA THR A 21 -29.43 -14.14 10.76
C THR A 21 -28.56 -13.26 11.65
N LYS A 22 -29.12 -12.77 12.78
CA LYS A 22 -28.37 -11.97 13.75
C LYS A 22 -27.15 -12.73 14.30
N ASP A 23 -27.32 -14.02 14.60
CA ASP A 23 -26.25 -14.86 15.15
C ASP A 23 -25.11 -15.08 14.15
N GLU A 24 -25.42 -15.26 12.86
CA GLU A 24 -24.43 -15.37 11.80
C GLU A 24 -23.65 -14.07 11.59
N ILE A 25 -24.36 -12.93 11.60
CA ILE A 25 -23.76 -11.60 11.51
C ILE A 25 -22.79 -11.39 12.69
N GLU A 26 -23.24 -11.64 13.91
CA GLU A 26 -22.44 -11.43 15.12
C GLU A 26 -21.21 -12.35 15.13
N LYS A 27 -21.38 -13.62 14.76
CA LYS A 27 -20.26 -14.57 14.66
C LYS A 27 -19.22 -14.09 13.64
N ARG A 28 -19.66 -13.58 12.49
CA ARG A 28 -18.75 -13.08 11.45
C ARG A 28 -18.08 -11.78 11.84
N MET A 29 -18.80 -10.85 12.49
CA MET A 29 -18.21 -9.63 13.05
C MET A 29 -17.12 -9.95 14.07
N LYS A 30 -17.39 -10.87 15.01
CA LYS A 30 -16.39 -11.34 15.98
C LYS A 30 -15.18 -11.97 15.29
N ASN A 31 -15.38 -12.75 14.23
CA ASN A 31 -14.27 -13.34 13.48
C ASN A 31 -13.43 -12.26 12.76
N GLU A 32 -14.07 -11.28 12.13
CA GLU A 32 -13.37 -10.16 11.47
C GLU A 32 -12.61 -9.30 12.49
N ASP A 33 -13.21 -8.99 13.64
CA ASP A 33 -12.56 -8.22 14.70
C ASP A 33 -11.36 -8.98 15.32
N ARG A 34 -11.41 -10.31 15.38
CA ARG A 34 -10.25 -11.14 15.81
C ARG A 34 -9.11 -11.16 14.79
N LEU A 35 -9.37 -10.82 13.54
CA LEU A 35 -8.35 -10.76 12.48
C LEU A 35 -7.74 -9.37 12.31
N LYS A 36 -8.28 -8.35 13.00
CA LYS A 36 -7.68 -7.02 13.02
C LYS A 36 -6.31 -7.07 13.70
N MET A 37 -5.33 -6.51 13.02
CA MET A 37 -3.97 -6.36 13.53
C MET A 37 -3.84 -5.00 14.24
N SER A 38 -2.97 -4.94 15.26
CA SER A 38 -2.64 -3.68 15.92
C SER A 38 -1.88 -2.75 14.95
N ALA A 39 -1.97 -1.45 15.17
CA ALA A 39 -1.19 -0.43 14.48
C ALA A 39 -0.25 0.35 15.44
N ASP A 40 0.01 -0.22 16.62
CA ASP A 40 0.74 0.45 17.70
C ASP A 40 2.26 0.44 17.47
N ASN A 41 2.79 -0.50 16.67
CA ASN A 41 4.22 -0.79 16.56
C ASN A 41 4.80 -0.53 15.17
N ILE A 42 4.32 0.53 14.50
CA ILE A 42 4.77 0.86 13.16
C ILE A 42 6.05 1.69 13.23
N GLU A 43 7.19 1.05 13.49
CA GLU A 43 8.49 1.75 13.58
C GLU A 43 9.43 1.35 12.44
N PRO A 44 10.28 2.27 11.95
CA PRO A 44 11.20 1.96 10.87
C PRO A 44 12.22 0.92 11.34
N PRO A 45 12.43 -0.18 10.57
CA PRO A 45 13.41 -1.19 10.92
C PRO A 45 14.84 -0.63 11.08
N PRO A 46 15.65 -1.22 11.98
CA PRO A 46 16.96 -0.68 12.33
C PRO A 46 17.94 -0.66 11.14
N TRP A 47 17.78 -1.59 10.19
CA TRP A 47 18.61 -1.73 9.00
C TRP A 47 18.37 -0.64 7.94
N LEU A 48 17.31 0.16 8.05
CA LEU A 48 17.10 1.31 7.17
C LEU A 48 18.15 2.40 7.41
N ASP A 49 18.64 2.99 6.33
CA ASP A 49 19.50 4.16 6.41
C ASP A 49 18.72 5.43 6.82
N LYS A 50 19.45 6.52 7.06
CA LYS A 50 18.84 7.79 7.51
C LYS A 50 17.80 8.34 6.51
N THR A 51 18.02 8.17 5.22
CA THR A 51 17.11 8.66 4.17
C THR A 51 15.83 7.84 4.15
N ALA A 52 15.97 6.52 4.20
CA ALA A 52 14.82 5.61 4.23
C ALA A 52 14.01 5.75 5.52
N LYS A 53 14.64 5.93 6.68
CA LYS A 53 13.95 6.20 7.96
C LYS A 53 13.12 7.49 7.92
N ALA A 54 13.67 8.55 7.32
CA ALA A 54 12.94 9.80 7.17
C ALA A 54 11.70 9.63 6.27
N GLU A 55 11.84 8.90 5.15
CA GLU A 55 10.74 8.63 4.24
C GLU A 55 9.69 7.70 4.88
N PHE A 56 10.13 6.71 5.65
CA PHE A 56 9.25 5.81 6.40
C PHE A 56 8.35 6.59 7.34
N ASN A 57 8.92 7.49 8.15
CA ASN A 57 8.14 8.31 9.08
C ASN A 57 7.16 9.24 8.36
N ARG A 58 7.58 9.83 7.22
CA ARG A 58 6.72 10.69 6.40
C ARG A 58 5.51 9.91 5.85
N ILE A 59 5.73 8.72 5.30
CA ILE A 59 4.66 7.91 4.71
C ILE A 59 3.80 7.25 5.78
N LYS A 60 4.39 6.73 6.85
CA LYS A 60 3.68 6.20 8.02
C LYS A 60 2.62 7.18 8.50
N ALA A 61 2.99 8.45 8.70
CA ALA A 61 2.06 9.47 9.17
C ALA A 61 0.84 9.63 8.25
N LEU A 62 1.07 9.67 6.94
CA LEU A 62 -0.01 9.78 5.94
C LEU A 62 -0.91 8.55 5.90
N LEU A 63 -0.35 7.35 6.04
CA LEU A 63 -1.12 6.10 5.97
C LEU A 63 -1.90 5.82 7.25
N LEU A 64 -1.36 6.23 8.41
CA LEU A 64 -2.06 6.13 9.69
C LEU A 64 -3.23 7.13 9.81
N GLU A 65 -3.13 8.31 9.19
CA GLU A 65 -4.22 9.30 9.16
C GLU A 65 -5.52 8.74 8.57
N ILE A 66 -5.41 7.76 7.68
CA ILE A 66 -6.54 7.11 7.00
C ILE A 66 -6.70 5.63 7.38
N GLU A 67 -6.08 5.20 8.49
CA GLU A 67 -6.14 3.83 9.01
C GLU A 67 -5.83 2.73 7.97
N LEU A 68 -4.92 3.02 7.02
CA LEU A 68 -4.68 2.15 5.87
C LEU A 68 -3.65 1.04 6.12
N ILE A 69 -2.81 1.17 7.16
CA ILE A 69 -1.76 0.21 7.49
C ILE A 69 -1.81 -0.22 8.96
N ASN A 70 -1.26 -1.39 9.25
CA ASN A 70 -1.10 -1.95 10.58
C ASN A 70 0.31 -2.54 10.76
N ASP A 71 0.58 -3.18 11.90
CA ASP A 71 1.87 -3.77 12.28
C ASP A 71 2.41 -4.77 11.25
N ALA A 72 1.56 -5.46 10.48
CA ALA A 72 2.01 -6.41 9.45
C ALA A 72 2.58 -5.72 8.21
N ASP A 73 2.27 -4.45 7.98
CA ASP A 73 2.68 -3.71 6.79
C ASP A 73 4.07 -3.07 6.95
N VAL A 74 4.66 -3.12 8.15
CA VAL A 74 5.95 -2.47 8.48
C VAL A 74 7.06 -2.87 7.51
N LEU A 75 7.21 -4.17 7.22
CA LEU A 75 8.25 -4.63 6.31
C LEU A 75 7.99 -4.14 4.88
N HIS A 76 6.73 -4.11 4.46
CA HIS A 76 6.36 -3.67 3.12
C HIS A 76 6.67 -2.18 2.93
N LEU A 77 6.30 -1.35 3.91
CA LEU A 77 6.65 0.07 3.94
C LEU A 77 8.17 0.28 4.00
N ALA A 78 8.90 -0.52 4.78
CA ALA A 78 10.36 -0.45 4.85
C ALA A 78 11.02 -0.76 3.50
N LEU A 79 10.54 -1.75 2.75
CA LEU A 79 11.06 -2.09 1.42
C LEU A 79 10.80 -0.97 0.40
N TYR A 80 9.65 -0.29 0.47
CA TYR A 80 9.41 0.92 -0.32
C TYR A 80 10.46 1.99 0.00
N CYS A 81 10.66 2.28 1.29
CA CYS A 81 11.56 3.36 1.74
C CYS A 81 13.03 3.05 1.45
N ASP A 82 13.45 1.79 1.52
CA ASP A 82 14.79 1.37 1.12
C ASP A 82 15.01 1.58 -0.38
N SER A 83 14.03 1.15 -1.20
CA SER A 83 14.06 1.37 -2.66
C SER A 83 14.14 2.87 -3.01
N TYR A 84 13.42 3.72 -2.25
CA TYR A 84 13.51 5.17 -2.36
C TYR A 84 14.93 5.71 -2.05
N SER A 85 15.53 5.29 -0.95
CA SER A 85 16.91 5.71 -0.62
C SER A 85 17.91 5.25 -1.68
N GLN A 86 17.81 4.00 -2.13
CA GLN A 86 18.65 3.45 -3.18
C GLN A 86 18.52 4.26 -4.48
N TYR A 87 17.29 4.60 -4.91
CA TYR A 87 17.05 5.44 -6.08
C TYR A 87 17.80 6.79 -5.98
N LEU A 88 17.68 7.47 -4.84
CA LEU A 88 18.38 8.74 -4.61
C LEU A 88 19.91 8.57 -4.59
N SER A 89 20.40 7.47 -4.04
CA SER A 89 21.83 7.12 -4.05
C SER A 89 22.33 6.92 -5.48
N TYR A 90 21.66 6.10 -6.29
CA TYR A 90 22.02 5.86 -7.68
C TYR A 90 21.93 7.13 -8.53
N LYS A 91 20.90 7.96 -8.33
CA LYS A 91 20.77 9.26 -9.00
C LYS A 91 21.96 10.18 -8.71
N ARG A 92 22.43 10.23 -7.47
CA ARG A 92 23.65 10.98 -7.09
C ARG A 92 24.89 10.41 -7.78
N GLN A 93 25.02 9.10 -7.87
CA GLN A 93 26.13 8.44 -8.55
C GLN A 93 26.14 8.70 -10.06
N VAL A 94 24.96 8.69 -10.70
CA VAL A 94 24.82 9.07 -12.11
C VAL A 94 25.20 10.53 -12.33
N LYS A 95 24.72 11.44 -11.48
CA LYS A 95 25.10 12.86 -11.53
C LYS A 95 26.61 13.08 -11.37
N LYS A 96 27.25 12.34 -10.46
CA LYS A 96 28.70 12.46 -10.19
C LYS A 96 29.57 11.90 -11.31
N LYS A 97 29.20 10.74 -11.87
CA LYS A 97 30.02 10.01 -12.85
C LYS A 97 29.67 10.32 -14.31
N GLY A 98 28.56 11.02 -14.55
CA GLY A 98 28.02 11.26 -15.88
C GLY A 98 27.22 10.08 -16.44
N MET A 99 26.64 10.27 -17.62
CA MET A 99 25.79 9.26 -18.29
C MET A 99 26.60 8.10 -18.87
N TRP A 100 27.89 8.31 -19.14
CA TRP A 100 28.79 7.35 -19.76
C TRP A 100 30.05 7.16 -18.91
N VAL A 101 30.44 5.91 -18.67
CA VAL A 101 31.64 5.54 -17.93
C VAL A 101 32.43 4.55 -18.77
N SER A 102 33.65 4.92 -19.17
CA SER A 102 34.53 4.07 -19.98
C SER A 102 33.88 3.55 -21.27
N GLY A 103 33.17 4.44 -21.99
CA GLY A 103 32.51 4.11 -23.26
C GLY A 103 31.23 3.27 -23.15
N LYS A 104 30.77 2.97 -21.92
CA LYS A 104 29.51 2.25 -21.67
C LYS A 104 28.51 3.12 -20.89
N PRO A 105 27.20 2.87 -20.99
CA PRO A 105 26.23 3.53 -20.13
C PRO A 105 26.58 3.33 -18.66
N ASN A 106 26.37 4.37 -17.85
CA ASN A 106 26.65 4.30 -16.42
C ASN A 106 25.82 3.16 -15.77
N PRO A 107 26.45 2.19 -15.08
CA PRO A 107 25.75 1.02 -14.54
C PRO A 107 24.67 1.37 -13.51
N PHE A 108 24.77 2.54 -12.86
CA PHE A 108 23.75 3.00 -11.93
C PHE A 108 22.45 3.44 -12.60
N ILE A 109 22.42 3.66 -13.91
CA ILE A 109 21.18 3.97 -14.63
C ILE A 109 20.21 2.78 -14.54
N LEU A 110 20.72 1.56 -14.74
CA LEU A 110 19.90 0.35 -14.65
C LEU A 110 19.42 0.13 -13.21
N ARG A 111 20.31 0.27 -12.22
CA ARG A 111 19.95 0.13 -10.80
C ARG A 111 18.93 1.18 -10.34
N MET A 112 19.04 2.40 -10.85
CA MET A 112 18.06 3.46 -10.62
C MET A 112 16.70 3.11 -11.21
N LYS A 113 16.66 2.52 -12.41
CA LYS A 113 15.42 2.01 -13.02
C LYS A 113 14.81 0.90 -12.16
N ASP A 114 15.61 -0.08 -11.71
CA ASP A 114 15.13 -1.20 -10.89
C ASP A 114 14.53 -0.70 -9.57
N ALA A 115 15.21 0.22 -8.88
CA ALA A 115 14.70 0.85 -7.67
C ALA A 115 13.37 1.58 -7.90
N ALA A 116 13.24 2.31 -9.01
CA ALA A 116 11.99 2.99 -9.36
C ALA A 116 10.83 2.01 -9.64
N ILE A 117 11.13 0.84 -10.23
CA ILE A 117 10.14 -0.21 -10.46
C ILE A 117 9.70 -0.82 -9.13
N GLN A 118 10.64 -1.12 -8.23
CA GLN A 118 10.34 -1.64 -6.88
C GLN A 118 9.48 -0.65 -6.09
N MET A 119 9.85 0.64 -6.08
CA MET A 119 9.05 1.70 -5.46
C MET A 119 7.62 1.75 -6.02
N ARG A 120 7.45 1.61 -7.34
CA ARG A 120 6.12 1.58 -7.96
C ARG A 120 5.32 0.37 -7.49
N SER A 121 5.95 -0.79 -7.40
CA SER A 121 5.29 -2.03 -6.95
C SER A 121 4.81 -1.90 -5.51
N PHE A 122 5.72 -1.66 -4.57
CA PHE A 122 5.37 -1.53 -3.15
C PHE A 122 4.43 -0.34 -2.89
N GLY A 123 4.61 0.75 -3.63
CA GLY A 123 3.75 1.92 -3.53
C GLY A 123 2.35 1.70 -4.08
N ALA A 124 2.15 0.76 -5.00
CA ALA A 124 0.81 0.40 -5.47
C ALA A 124 0.04 -0.36 -4.38
N ASP A 125 0.70 -1.28 -3.69
CA ASP A 125 0.12 -2.08 -2.60
C ASP A 125 -0.25 -1.20 -1.39
N LEU A 126 0.55 -0.17 -1.11
CA LEU A 126 0.32 0.80 -0.02
C LEU A 126 -0.61 1.97 -0.39
N GLY A 127 -1.20 2.01 -1.59
CA GLY A 127 -2.08 3.11 -1.98
C GLY A 127 -1.36 4.46 -2.20
N LEU A 128 -0.07 4.46 -2.55
CA LEU A 128 0.70 5.71 -2.71
C LEU A 128 0.52 6.37 -4.08
N SER A 129 -0.05 5.68 -5.07
CA SER A 129 -0.39 6.25 -6.37
C SER A 129 -1.86 6.73 -6.42
N PRO A 130 -2.18 7.77 -7.22
CA PRO A 130 -3.57 8.21 -7.38
C PRO A 130 -4.52 7.09 -7.81
N ALA A 131 -4.09 6.22 -8.75
CA ALA A 131 -4.89 5.09 -9.18
C ALA A 131 -5.10 4.04 -8.08
N ALA A 132 -4.07 3.76 -7.28
CA ALA A 132 -4.20 2.86 -6.14
C ALA A 132 -5.13 3.44 -5.07
N ARG A 133 -5.04 4.76 -4.77
CA ARG A 133 -5.98 5.44 -3.88
C ARG A 133 -7.41 5.40 -4.38
N ALA A 134 -7.63 5.67 -5.66
CA ALA A 134 -8.96 5.58 -6.27
C ALA A 134 -9.53 4.17 -6.12
N LYS A 135 -8.71 3.14 -6.38
CA LYS A 135 -9.13 1.74 -6.20
C LYS A 135 -9.46 1.40 -4.74
N LEU A 136 -8.68 1.91 -3.79
CA LEU A 136 -8.98 1.75 -2.36
C LEU A 136 -10.28 2.47 -1.97
N ALA A 137 -10.50 3.68 -2.49
CA ALA A 137 -11.71 4.46 -2.23
C ALA A 137 -12.98 3.79 -2.81
N ILE A 138 -12.90 3.22 -4.02
CA ILE A 138 -14.00 2.44 -4.61
C ILE A 138 -14.34 1.23 -3.74
N ASN A 139 -13.36 0.57 -3.12
CA ASN A 139 -13.62 -0.57 -2.25
C ASN A 139 -14.12 -0.15 -0.85
N LEU A 140 -13.94 1.11 -0.46
CA LEU A 140 -14.42 1.68 0.81
C LEU A 140 -15.87 2.14 0.72
N ASN A 141 -16.27 2.70 -0.42
CA ASN A 141 -17.66 3.03 -0.70
C ASN A 141 -18.31 1.81 -1.33
N GLY A 142 -19.11 1.07 -0.56
CA GLY A 142 -19.90 -0.06 -1.11
C GLY A 142 -20.65 0.37 -2.35
N ASP A 143 -20.52 -0.43 -3.41
CA ASP A 143 -21.13 -0.23 -4.73
C ASP A 143 -22.46 0.54 -4.73
N ASP A 144 -22.40 1.85 -4.99
CA ASP A 144 -23.53 2.67 -5.49
C ASP A 144 -23.62 2.57 -7.04
N ALA A 145 -23.09 1.51 -7.65
CA ALA A 145 -23.01 1.36 -9.11
C ALA A 145 -23.86 0.19 -9.65
N ASP A 146 -24.96 -0.14 -8.98
CA ASP A 146 -26.02 -1.03 -9.49
C ASP A 146 -27.32 -0.22 -9.76
N GLU A 147 -27.24 0.96 -10.37
CA GLU A 147 -28.39 1.64 -11.00
C GLU A 147 -27.87 2.39 -12.23
N ASP A 148 -28.01 1.76 -13.40
CA ASP A 148 -28.21 2.36 -14.74
C ASP A 148 -27.57 1.48 -15.83
N ASP A 149 -28.28 0.41 -16.21
CA ASP A 149 -28.30 -0.09 -17.60
C ASP A 149 -29.53 -1.01 -17.75
N ASP A 150 -30.71 -0.42 -17.58
CA ASP A 150 -31.99 -0.95 -18.06
C ASP A 150 -32.79 0.20 -18.71
N PHE A 151 -32.36 0.62 -19.91
CA PHE A 151 -33.26 1.14 -20.96
C PHE A 151 -32.66 1.06 -22.37
#